data_AF-A0A833PHR0-F1
#
_entry.id   AF-A0A833PHR0-F1
#
_cell.length_a   1.000
_cell.length_b   1.000
_cell.length_c   1.000
_cell.angle_alpha   90.00
_cell.angle_beta   90.00
_cell.angle_gamma   90.00
#
_symmetry.space_group_name_H-M   'P 1'
#
loop_
_entity.id
_entity.type
_entity.pdbx_description
1 polymer ?
#
loop_
_entity_poly.entity_id
_entity_poly.type
_entity_poly.pdbx_seq_one_letter_code
_entity_poly.pdbx_strand_id
1 'polypeptide(L)'
;MNQAEFARLHAVSKKTVTTWKNKGWVVLNTDGMVDVELSNKNLEQYRTIKNQTDDNEFLSVTQGNEVTETGNDSEGNAENSDEFSDYPETRLPAKELNRRLTLEKLRVERERARAAKYETEVREGVLLLASEVAQHDAEVGSQLKKKLMSLPSELAVRLSAMNSPAEVENLLRSELTNALNEFLDAYEYHDS
;
A
#
# COMPACT_ATOMS: atom_id res chain seq x y z
N MET A 1 -13.57 8.00 -42.06
CA MET A 1 -12.68 7.08 -42.81
C MET A 1 -13.06 5.65 -42.49
N ASN A 2 -13.08 4.72 -43.46
CA ASN A 2 -13.43 3.32 -43.18
C ASN A 2 -12.21 2.54 -42.64
N GLN A 3 -12.43 1.51 -41.81
CA GLN A 3 -11.35 0.71 -41.20
C GLN A 3 -10.38 0.10 -42.22
N ALA A 4 -10.87 -0.25 -43.42
CA ALA A 4 -10.03 -0.78 -44.49
C ALA A 4 -9.11 0.28 -45.10
N GLU A 5 -9.56 1.54 -45.16
CA GLU A 5 -8.73 2.66 -45.61
C GLU A 5 -7.71 3.04 -44.54
N PHE A 6 -8.12 3.05 -43.26
CA PHE A 6 -7.23 3.31 -42.12
C PHE A 6 -6.10 2.27 -42.05
N ALA A 7 -6.42 1.00 -42.31
CA ALA A 7 -5.44 -0.07 -42.40
C ALA A 7 -4.38 0.19 -43.50
N ARG A 8 -4.81 0.69 -44.67
CA ARG A 8 -3.90 1.04 -45.79
C ARG A 8 -3.00 2.22 -45.45
N LEU A 9 -3.52 3.24 -44.76
CA LEU A 9 -2.76 4.42 -44.36
C LEU A 9 -1.62 4.08 -43.39
N HIS A 10 -1.85 3.11 -42.50
CA HIS A 10 -0.83 2.64 -41.54
C HIS A 10 -0.03 1.43 -42.03
N ALA A 11 -0.21 1.00 -43.29
CA ALA A 11 0.40 -0.20 -43.87
C ALA A 11 0.22 -1.47 -43.01
N VAL A 12 -0.93 -1.61 -42.34
CA VAL A 12 -1.28 -2.75 -41.49
C VAL A 12 -2.46 -3.52 -42.04
N SER A 13 -2.63 -4.77 -41.59
CA SER A 13 -3.79 -5.58 -41.97
C SER A 13 -5.08 -5.07 -41.30
N LYS A 14 -6.23 -5.28 -41.94
CA LYS A 14 -7.56 -5.00 -41.35
C LYS A 14 -7.75 -5.71 -40.00
N LYS A 15 -7.18 -6.91 -39.83
CA LYS A 15 -7.20 -7.68 -38.58
C LYS A 15 -6.45 -6.98 -37.44
N THR A 16 -5.35 -6.29 -37.77
CA THR A 16 -4.58 -5.47 -36.83
C THR A 16 -5.41 -4.30 -36.34
N VAL A 17 -6.12 -3.61 -37.24
CA VAL A 17 -7.03 -2.50 -36.89
C VAL A 17 -8.18 -2.99 -36.00
N THR A 18 -8.75 -4.17 -36.26
CA THR A 18 -9.77 -4.78 -35.38
C THR A 18 -9.21 -5.08 -33.98
N THR A 19 -7.95 -5.51 -33.90
CA THR A 19 -7.29 -5.78 -32.62
C THR A 19 -7.04 -4.47 -31.86
N TRP A 20 -6.64 -3.40 -32.56
CA TRP A 20 -6.49 -2.07 -31.96
C TRP A 20 -7.81 -1.48 -31.49
N LYS A 21 -8.90 -1.70 -32.23
CA LYS A 21 -10.26 -1.37 -31.77
C LYS A 21 -10.60 -2.11 -30.47
N ASN A 22 -10.40 -3.43 -30.41
CA ASN A 22 -10.71 -4.23 -29.22
C ASN A 22 -9.86 -3.80 -28.00
N LYS A 23 -8.67 -3.26 -28.25
CA LYS A 23 -7.78 -2.71 -27.23
C LYS A 23 -8.08 -1.24 -26.86
N GLY A 24 -9.08 -0.62 -27.50
CA GLY A 24 -9.48 0.78 -27.26
C GLY A 24 -8.58 1.83 -27.91
N TRP A 25 -7.66 1.42 -28.79
CA TRP A 25 -6.69 2.33 -29.43
C TRP A 25 -7.25 3.01 -30.67
N VAL A 26 -8.30 2.44 -31.26
CA VAL A 26 -9.00 3.03 -32.41
C VAL A 26 -10.43 3.33 -31.99
N VAL A 27 -10.81 4.60 -32.10
CA VAL A 27 -12.14 5.07 -31.74
C VAL A 27 -13.01 5.18 -32.99
N LEU A 28 -14.22 4.63 -32.89
CA LEU A 28 -15.25 4.73 -33.92
C LEU A 28 -16.28 5.76 -33.47
N ASN A 29 -16.63 6.67 -34.37
CA ASN A 29 -17.74 7.60 -34.16
C ASN A 29 -19.09 6.87 -34.24
N THR A 30 -20.15 7.52 -33.79
CA THR A 30 -21.54 7.01 -33.77
C THR A 30 -22.05 6.56 -35.13
N ASP A 31 -21.44 7.02 -36.22
CA ASP A 31 -21.76 6.63 -37.61
C ASP A 31 -20.90 5.48 -38.15
N GLY A 32 -20.14 4.79 -37.28
CA GLY A 32 -19.31 3.64 -37.65
C GLY A 32 -18.03 3.98 -38.42
N MET A 33 -17.69 5.27 -38.52
CA MET A 33 -16.48 5.78 -39.16
C MET A 33 -15.33 5.89 -38.14
N VAL A 34 -14.11 5.58 -38.56
CA VAL A 34 -12.90 5.75 -37.73
C VAL A 34 -12.58 7.22 -37.61
N ASP A 35 -12.44 7.69 -36.35
CA ASP A 35 -11.86 8.99 -36.03
C ASP A 35 -10.34 8.90 -36.13
N VAL A 36 -9.80 9.41 -37.23
CA VAL A 36 -8.38 9.26 -37.59
C VAL A 36 -7.48 10.04 -36.64
N GLU A 37 -7.90 11.22 -36.19
CA GLU A 37 -7.10 12.08 -35.33
C GLU A 37 -7.00 11.49 -33.93
N LEU A 38 -8.13 11.10 -33.34
CA LEU A 38 -8.17 10.50 -32.01
C LEU A 38 -7.48 9.12 -31.99
N SER A 39 -7.69 8.33 -33.05
CA SER A 39 -7.04 7.01 -33.17
C SER A 39 -5.52 7.11 -33.36
N ASN A 40 -5.04 8.08 -34.15
CA ASN A 40 -3.59 8.27 -34.33
C ASN A 40 -2.93 8.75 -33.04
N LYS A 41 -3.56 9.68 -32.31
CA LYS A 41 -3.06 10.14 -31.02
C LYS A 41 -2.97 9.01 -30.00
N ASN A 42 -4.00 8.15 -29.94
CA ASN A 42 -3.99 6.98 -29.06
C ASN A 42 -2.91 5.97 -29.50
N LEU A 43 -2.78 5.70 -30.80
CA LEU A 43 -1.75 4.80 -31.34
C LEU A 43 -0.33 5.29 -31.06
N GLU A 44 -0.08 6.61 -31.13
CA GLU A 44 1.21 7.20 -30.77
C GLU A 44 1.51 7.00 -29.29
N GLN A 45 0.56 7.30 -28.38
CA GLN A 45 0.74 7.12 -26.94
C GLN A 45 1.01 5.66 -26.56
N TYR A 46 0.25 4.71 -27.12
CA TYR A 46 0.45 3.29 -26.80
C TYR A 46 1.68 2.68 -27.50
N ARG A 47 2.17 3.28 -28.60
CA ARG A 47 3.41 2.87 -29.27
C ARG A 47 4.65 3.40 -28.55
N THR A 48 4.62 4.60 -27.97
CA THR A 48 5.72 5.12 -27.13
C THR A 48 5.80 4.42 -25.78
N ILE A 49 4.68 4.09 -25.13
CA ILE A 49 4.69 3.33 -23.86
C ILE A 49 5.38 1.97 -24.05
N LYS A 50 5.14 1.29 -25.19
CA LYS A 50 5.80 0.00 -25.48
C LYS A 50 7.31 0.12 -25.74
N ASN A 51 7.80 1.30 -26.10
CA ASN A 51 9.23 1.57 -26.34
C ASN A 51 9.91 2.30 -25.16
N GLN A 52 9.16 2.71 -24.13
CA GLN A 52 9.69 3.36 -22.92
C GLN A 52 9.62 2.46 -21.67
N THR A 53 9.25 1.19 -21.83
CA THR A 53 9.26 0.21 -20.74
C THR A 53 10.26 -0.92 -21.04
N ASP A 54 11.47 -0.59 -21.45
CA ASP A 54 12.58 -1.54 -21.58
C ASP A 54 13.86 -0.97 -20.92
N ASP A 55 13.75 -0.62 -19.65
CA ASP A 55 14.86 -0.69 -18.68
C ASP A 55 14.41 -1.61 -17.53
N ASN A 56 14.10 -2.87 -17.86
CA ASN A 56 14.44 -4.08 -17.10
C ASN A 56 13.65 -5.31 -17.58
N GLU A 57 14.41 -6.33 -17.99
CA GLU A 57 14.07 -7.75 -18.05
C GLU A 57 13.00 -8.22 -19.05
N PHE A 58 13.45 -8.52 -20.28
CA PHE A 58 12.80 -9.52 -21.12
C PHE A 58 13.69 -10.76 -21.31
N LEU A 59 13.29 -11.83 -20.62
CA LEU A 59 13.62 -13.21 -21.00
C LEU A 59 13.11 -13.46 -22.42
N SER A 60 14.02 -13.74 -23.34
CA SER A 60 13.71 -14.24 -24.68
C SER A 60 13.16 -15.66 -24.59
N VAL A 61 11.85 -15.84 -24.77
CA VAL A 61 11.30 -17.14 -25.22
C VAL A 61 11.19 -17.05 -26.74
N THR A 62 12.21 -17.59 -27.41
CA THR A 62 12.24 -17.80 -28.85
C THR A 62 11.22 -18.89 -29.20
N GLN A 63 10.14 -18.53 -29.89
CA GLN A 63 9.33 -19.50 -30.64
C GLN A 63 10.13 -19.91 -31.89
N GLY A 64 10.85 -21.03 -31.79
CA GLY A 64 11.39 -21.73 -32.96
C GLY A 64 10.43 -22.84 -33.36
N ASN A 65 9.76 -22.68 -34.49
CA ASN A 65 9.45 -23.81 -35.38
C ASN A 65 9.21 -23.24 -36.79
N GLU A 66 10.29 -23.08 -37.54
CA GLU A 66 10.20 -23.07 -39.00
C GLU A 66 10.10 -24.52 -39.48
N VAL A 67 9.08 -24.82 -40.26
CA VAL A 67 8.96 -26.10 -40.96
C VAL A 67 9.89 -26.03 -42.17
N THR A 68 11.01 -26.77 -42.11
CA THR A 68 11.86 -27.04 -43.27
C THR A 68 11.56 -28.45 -43.82
N GLU A 69 11.59 -28.60 -45.16
CA GLU A 69 11.24 -29.81 -45.92
C GLU A 69 12.23 -31.00 -45.82
N THR A 70 13.05 -31.09 -44.77
CA THR A 70 13.97 -32.22 -44.57
C THR A 70 13.92 -32.70 -43.12
N GLY A 71 13.84 -34.03 -42.98
CA GLY A 71 13.39 -34.78 -41.80
C GLY A 71 14.03 -34.43 -40.47
N ASN A 72 13.24 -34.60 -39.41
CA ASN A 72 13.70 -34.49 -38.03
C ASN A 72 13.99 -35.90 -37.51
N ASP A 73 15.23 -36.35 -37.70
CA ASP A 73 15.70 -37.62 -37.16
C ASP A 73 15.90 -37.48 -35.65
N SER A 74 15.32 -38.43 -34.93
CA SER A 74 15.23 -38.44 -33.49
C SER A 74 16.53 -38.99 -32.90
N GLU A 75 17.47 -38.13 -32.50
CA GLU A 75 18.64 -38.61 -31.73
C GLU A 75 19.23 -37.49 -30.86
N GLY A 76 19.16 -37.68 -29.54
CA GLY A 76 19.79 -36.78 -28.58
C GLY A 76 19.13 -36.71 -27.20
N ASN A 77 18.81 -37.84 -26.57
CA ASN A 77 18.60 -37.85 -25.12
C ASN A 77 19.93 -38.25 -24.47
N ALA A 78 20.77 -37.26 -24.15
CA ALA A 78 21.99 -37.48 -23.41
C ALA A 78 21.63 -37.75 -21.93
N GLU A 79 21.81 -39.01 -21.55
CA GLU A 79 21.85 -39.46 -20.17
C GLU A 79 22.86 -38.61 -19.38
N ASN A 80 22.43 -38.09 -18.23
CA ASN A 80 23.35 -37.66 -17.18
C ASN A 80 22.84 -38.20 -15.83
N SER A 81 23.44 -39.35 -15.50
CA SER A 81 23.89 -39.80 -14.18
C SER A 81 23.03 -39.43 -12.97
N ASP A 82 22.28 -40.43 -12.51
CA ASP A 82 21.98 -40.66 -11.10
C ASP A 82 23.29 -40.70 -10.29
N GLU A 83 23.53 -39.68 -9.47
CA GLU A 83 24.08 -39.85 -8.12
C GLU A 83 24.01 -38.52 -7.35
N PHE A 84 23.52 -38.61 -6.10
CA PHE A 84 23.68 -37.61 -5.03
C PHE A 84 22.61 -36.50 -4.87
N SER A 85 21.43 -36.84 -4.35
CA SER A 85 20.98 -36.41 -3.01
C SER A 85 19.55 -36.92 -2.74
N ASP A 86 19.42 -37.81 -1.76
CA ASP A 86 18.17 -38.36 -1.26
C ASP A 86 17.39 -37.31 -0.44
N TYR A 87 16.74 -36.38 -1.14
CA TYR A 87 15.64 -35.59 -0.60
C TYR A 87 14.44 -35.73 -1.54
N PRO A 88 13.30 -36.28 -1.07
CA PRO A 88 12.11 -36.45 -1.89
C PRO A 88 11.35 -35.11 -2.01
N GLU A 89 12.00 -34.06 -2.49
CA GLU A 89 11.31 -32.83 -2.87
C GLU A 89 10.93 -32.93 -4.34
N THR A 90 9.71 -33.44 -4.53
CA THR A 90 8.89 -33.27 -5.73
C THR A 90 9.21 -31.97 -6.46
N ARG A 91 9.90 -32.04 -7.61
CA ARG A 91 9.98 -30.92 -8.56
C ARG A 91 8.54 -30.61 -8.98
N LEU A 92 7.93 -29.61 -8.34
CA LEU A 92 6.59 -29.18 -8.66
C LEU A 92 6.55 -28.74 -10.12
N PRO A 93 5.50 -29.09 -10.89
CA PRO A 93 5.38 -28.67 -12.27
C PRO A 93 5.39 -27.14 -12.33
N ALA A 94 6.05 -26.56 -13.35
CA ALA A 94 6.24 -25.10 -13.46
C ALA A 94 4.93 -24.30 -13.30
N LYS A 95 3.79 -24.86 -13.71
CA LYS A 95 2.45 -24.29 -13.52
C LYS A 95 2.07 -24.13 -12.04
N GLU A 96 2.37 -25.11 -11.20
CA GLU A 96 2.09 -25.07 -9.76
C GLU A 96 3.04 -24.10 -9.04
N LEU A 97 4.30 -24.03 -9.47
CA LEU A 97 5.26 -23.07 -8.94
C LEU A 97 4.83 -21.62 -9.24
N ASN A 98 4.39 -21.35 -10.47
CA ASN A 98 3.81 -20.06 -10.84
C ASN A 98 2.53 -19.73 -10.06
N ARG A 99 1.65 -20.72 -9.82
CA ARG A 99 0.44 -20.54 -9.01
C ARG A 99 0.78 -20.19 -7.56
N ARG A 100 1.79 -20.83 -6.97
CA ARG A 100 2.26 -20.49 -5.61
C ARG A 100 2.88 -19.10 -5.56
N LEU A 101 3.69 -18.75 -6.56
CA LEU A 101 4.30 -17.43 -6.66
C LEU A 101 3.25 -16.32 -6.77
N THR A 102 2.18 -16.52 -7.55
CA THR A 102 1.10 -15.53 -7.64
C THR A 102 0.34 -15.39 -6.33
N LEU A 103 0.07 -16.49 -5.62
CA LEU A 103 -0.56 -16.43 -4.30
C LEU A 103 0.32 -15.71 -3.26
N GLU A 104 1.64 -15.97 -3.26
CA GLU A 104 2.57 -15.27 -2.37
C GLU A 104 2.66 -13.78 -2.70
N LYS A 105 2.72 -13.41 -3.98
CA LYS A 105 2.67 -12.00 -4.39
C LYS A 105 1.40 -11.31 -3.89
N LEU A 106 0.23 -11.95 -4.01
CA LEU A 106 -1.03 -11.41 -3.50
C LEU A 106 -1.05 -11.29 -1.96
N ARG A 107 -0.40 -12.21 -1.24
CA ARG A 107 -0.25 -12.12 0.22
C ARG A 107 0.59 -10.91 0.61
N VAL A 108 1.77 -10.80 0.01
CA VAL A 108 2.70 -9.68 0.25
C VAL A 108 2.03 -8.35 -0.10
N GLU A 109 1.34 -8.27 -1.24
CA GLU A 109 0.62 -7.07 -1.66
C GLU A 109 -0.52 -6.70 -0.71
N ARG A 110 -1.26 -7.69 -0.19
CA ARG A 110 -2.29 -7.45 0.83
C ARG A 110 -1.69 -6.92 2.13
N GLU A 111 -0.60 -7.51 2.62
CA GLU A 111 0.04 -7.04 3.85
C GLU A 111 0.64 -5.63 3.65
N ARG A 112 1.21 -5.35 2.48
CA ARG A 112 1.68 -4.01 2.12
C ARG A 112 0.54 -2.99 2.05
N ALA A 113 -0.60 -3.37 1.49
CA ALA A 113 -1.78 -2.51 1.43
C ALA A 113 -2.34 -2.23 2.83
N ARG A 114 -2.27 -3.19 3.76
CA ARG A 114 -2.63 -2.97 5.17
C ARG A 114 -1.65 -2.04 5.87
N ALA A 115 -0.36 -2.25 5.69
CA ALA A 115 0.67 -1.37 6.26
C ALA A 115 0.50 0.08 5.78
N ALA A 116 0.25 0.29 4.48
CA ALA A 116 -0.01 1.61 3.92
C ALA A 116 -1.26 2.27 4.53
N LYS A 117 -2.32 1.49 4.81
CA LYS A 117 -3.51 2.00 5.51
C LYS A 117 -3.20 2.45 6.93
N TYR A 118 -2.43 1.67 7.69
CA TYR A 118 -2.02 2.07 9.03
C TYR A 118 -1.17 3.34 9.01
N GLU A 119 -0.24 3.47 8.06
CA GLU A 119 0.55 4.70 7.91
C GLU A 119 -0.29 5.91 7.54
N THR A 120 -1.30 5.75 6.68
CA THR A 120 -2.23 6.84 6.36
C THR A 120 -3.07 7.21 7.57
N GLU A 121 -3.61 6.22 8.29
CA GLU A 121 -4.45 6.43 9.47
C GLU A 121 -3.66 7.09 10.62
N VAL A 122 -2.38 6.75 10.79
CA VAL A 122 -1.51 7.43 11.76
C VAL A 122 -1.22 8.87 11.35
N ARG A 123 -0.91 9.10 10.06
CA ARG A 123 -0.66 10.46 9.55
C ARG A 123 -1.89 11.36 9.64
N GLU A 124 -3.07 10.79 9.42
CA GLU A 124 -4.36 11.49 9.53
C GLU A 124 -4.82 11.67 10.99
N GLY A 125 -4.09 11.13 11.96
CA GLY A 125 -4.40 11.25 13.39
C GLY A 125 -5.55 10.36 13.86
N VAL A 126 -6.03 9.44 13.01
CA VAL A 126 -7.06 8.44 13.36
C VAL A 126 -6.47 7.38 14.29
N LEU A 127 -5.19 7.03 14.10
CA LEU A 127 -4.45 6.12 14.96
C LEU A 127 -3.26 6.83 15.61
N LEU A 128 -3.07 6.60 16.90
CA LEU A 128 -1.90 7.04 17.64
C LEU A 128 -1.06 5.83 18.04
N LEU A 129 0.25 6.03 18.15
CA LEU A 129 1.13 4.97 18.64
C LEU A 129 0.87 4.75 20.13
N ALA A 130 0.65 3.49 20.52
CA ALA A 130 0.40 3.13 21.92
C ALA A 130 1.54 3.60 22.85
N SER A 131 2.77 3.66 22.36
CA SER A 131 3.91 4.19 23.11
C SER A 131 3.81 5.68 23.38
N GLU A 132 3.29 6.47 22.44
CA GLU A 132 3.13 7.92 22.60
C GLU A 132 2.02 8.22 23.60
N VAL A 133 0.88 7.53 23.50
CA VAL A 133 -0.22 7.65 24.48
C VAL A 133 0.27 7.29 25.88
N ALA A 134 0.99 6.17 26.02
CA ALA A 134 1.52 5.75 27.32
C ALA A 134 2.54 6.74 27.91
N GLN A 135 3.36 7.37 27.07
CA GLN A 135 4.30 8.42 27.52
C GLN A 135 3.56 9.67 27.98
N HIS A 136 2.58 10.12 27.19
CA HIS A 136 1.75 11.27 27.54
C HIS A 136 1.00 11.04 28.86
N ASP A 137 0.34 9.89 29.02
CA ASP A 137 -0.36 9.54 30.26
C ASP A 137 0.59 9.46 31.47
N ALA A 138 1.79 8.92 31.27
CA ALA A 138 2.81 8.85 32.33
C ALA A 138 3.31 10.25 32.73
N GLU A 139 3.50 11.15 31.77
CA GLU A 139 3.92 12.53 32.01
C GLU A 139 2.84 13.30 32.76
N VAL A 140 1.60 13.27 32.25
CA VAL A 140 0.45 13.95 32.84
C VAL A 140 0.16 13.42 34.25
N GLY A 141 0.18 12.09 34.44
CA GLY A 141 0.05 11.48 35.77
C GLY A 141 1.16 11.86 36.75
N SER A 142 2.40 12.03 36.27
CA SER A 142 3.52 12.48 37.09
C SER A 142 3.36 13.93 37.55
N GLN A 143 2.84 14.81 36.70
CA GLN A 143 2.54 16.20 37.05
C GLN A 143 1.45 16.29 38.12
N LEU A 144 0.35 15.53 37.99
CA LEU A 144 -0.70 15.45 38.99
C LEU A 144 -0.16 14.97 40.34
N LYS A 145 0.59 13.87 40.33
CA LYS A 145 1.21 13.32 41.54
C LYS A 145 2.10 14.37 42.24
N LYS A 146 2.90 15.10 41.47
CA LYS A 146 3.77 16.15 42.02
C LYS A 146 2.97 17.24 42.72
N LYS A 147 1.88 17.73 42.13
CA LYS A 147 0.99 18.74 42.74
C LYS A 147 0.27 18.22 43.97
N LEU A 148 -0.32 17.03 43.89
CA LEU A 148 -1.01 16.43 45.05
C LEU A 148 -0.07 16.22 46.24
N MET A 149 1.21 15.91 45.99
CA MET A 149 2.21 15.75 47.05
C MET A 149 2.75 17.09 47.57
N SER A 150 2.66 18.19 46.81
CA SER A 150 3.04 19.53 47.30
C SER A 150 1.92 20.21 48.09
N LEU A 151 0.65 19.94 47.76
CA LEU A 151 -0.52 20.54 48.41
C LEU A 151 -0.47 20.48 49.95
N PRO A 152 -0.17 19.35 50.62
CA PRO A 152 -0.11 19.32 52.08
C PRO A 152 0.89 20.32 52.66
N SER A 153 2.04 20.52 52.00
CA SER A 153 3.07 21.45 52.45
C SER A 153 2.65 22.92 52.28
N GLU A 154 1.95 23.24 51.20
CA GLU A 154 1.40 24.57 50.93
C GLU A 154 0.23 24.90 51.87
N LEU A 155 -0.64 23.91 52.10
CA LEU A 155 -1.82 24.05 52.94
C LEU A 155 -1.46 24.04 54.41
N ALA A 156 -0.42 23.33 54.86
CA ALA A 156 -0.01 23.29 56.27
C ALA A 156 0.18 24.70 56.88
N VAL A 157 0.80 25.61 56.14
CA VAL A 157 1.01 27.01 56.60
C VAL A 157 -0.33 27.74 56.72
N ARG A 158 -1.21 27.63 55.72
CA ARG A 158 -2.53 28.29 55.72
C ARG A 158 -3.46 27.71 56.79
N LEU A 159 -3.43 26.39 56.98
CA LEU A 159 -4.20 25.67 57.97
C LEU A 159 -3.77 26.03 59.39
N SER A 160 -2.47 26.26 59.63
CA SER A 160 -1.98 26.70 60.95
C SER A 160 -2.56 28.06 61.41
N ALA A 161 -3.03 28.87 60.46
CA ALA A 161 -3.65 30.17 60.75
C ALA A 161 -5.18 30.09 60.90
N MET A 162 -5.80 28.95 60.56
CA MET A 162 -7.25 28.77 60.60
C MET A 162 -7.68 28.08 61.90
N ASN A 163 -8.67 28.66 62.57
CA ASN A 163 -9.16 28.16 63.87
C ASN A 163 -10.53 27.47 63.76
N SER A 164 -11.15 27.46 62.58
CA SER A 164 -12.47 26.87 62.33
C SER A 164 -12.34 25.59 61.51
N PRO A 165 -12.78 24.43 62.03
CA PRO A 165 -12.75 23.16 61.30
C PRO A 165 -13.51 23.20 59.95
N ALA A 166 -14.59 23.98 59.86
CA ALA A 166 -15.39 24.09 58.63
C ALA A 166 -14.68 24.88 57.52
N GLU A 167 -13.92 25.92 57.89
CA GLU A 167 -13.10 26.69 56.93
C GLU A 167 -11.94 25.84 56.40
N VAL A 168 -11.35 25.03 57.28
CA VAL A 168 -10.31 24.06 56.93
C VAL A 168 -10.82 23.03 55.91
N GLU A 169 -11.98 22.41 56.16
CA GLU A 169 -12.54 21.44 55.21
C GLU A 169 -12.85 22.08 53.85
N ASN A 170 -13.48 23.26 53.85
CA ASN A 170 -13.84 23.96 52.61
C ASN A 170 -12.61 24.32 51.78
N LEU A 171 -11.53 24.80 52.41
CA LEU A 171 -10.28 25.12 51.74
C LEU A 171 -9.61 23.87 51.15
N LEU A 172 -9.53 22.79 51.93
CA LEU A 172 -8.95 21.52 51.47
C LEU A 172 -9.72 20.99 50.26
N ARG A 173 -11.05 21.01 50.33
CA ARG A 173 -11.92 20.57 49.24
C ARG A 173 -11.76 21.45 48.01
N SER A 174 -11.73 22.78 48.15
CA SER A 174 -11.57 23.68 47.01
C SER A 174 -10.22 23.50 46.32
N GLU A 175 -9.14 23.37 47.08
CA GLU A 175 -7.78 23.25 46.50
C GLU A 175 -7.56 21.88 45.86
N LEU A 176 -8.13 20.80 46.43
CA LEU A 176 -8.16 19.49 45.77
C LEU A 176 -8.97 19.52 44.47
N THR A 177 -10.15 20.14 44.49
CA THR A 177 -10.98 20.27 43.28
C THR A 177 -10.28 21.12 42.22
N ASN A 178 -9.59 22.20 42.60
CA ASN A 178 -8.82 23.02 41.67
C ASN A 178 -7.66 22.22 41.04
N ALA A 179 -6.90 21.47 41.83
CA ALA A 179 -5.79 20.66 41.32
C ALA A 179 -6.27 19.54 40.37
N LEU A 180 -7.44 18.96 40.63
CA LEU A 180 -8.06 17.96 39.75
C LEU A 180 -8.65 18.59 38.49
N ASN A 181 -9.28 19.76 38.57
CA ASN A 181 -9.81 20.47 37.41
C ASN A 181 -8.68 20.95 36.49
N GLU A 182 -7.60 21.50 37.04
CA GLU A 182 -6.43 21.91 36.25
C GLU A 182 -5.81 20.72 35.50
N PHE A 183 -5.89 19.51 36.08
CA PHE A 183 -5.48 18.28 35.40
C PHE A 183 -6.44 17.86 34.29
N LEU A 184 -7.75 18.01 34.50
CA LEU A 184 -8.75 17.72 33.48
C LEU A 184 -8.66 18.70 32.30
N ASP A 185 -8.45 19.99 32.58
CA ASP A 185 -8.26 21.02 31.56
C ASP A 185 -7.01 20.74 30.70
N ALA A 186 -5.95 20.19 31.30
CA ALA A 186 -4.76 19.76 30.58
C ALA A 186 -5.01 18.54 29.66
N TYR A 187 -6.03 17.73 29.93
CA TYR A 187 -6.45 16.63 29.06
C TYR A 187 -7.32 17.11 27.89
N GLU A 188 -8.20 18.10 28.10
CA GLU A 188 -9.14 18.57 27.06
C GLU A 188 -8.48 19.40 25.95
N TYR A 189 -7.32 20.03 26.20
CA TYR A 189 -6.64 20.87 25.21
C TYR A 189 -6.00 20.10 24.04
N HIS A 190 -5.96 18.77 24.08
CA HIS A 190 -5.37 17.94 23.04
C HIS A 190 -6.38 17.37 22.02
N ASP A 191 -7.67 17.69 22.16
CA ASP A 191 -8.75 17.25 21.23
C ASP A 191 -9.13 18.30 20.17
N SER A 192 -8.33 19.37 19.97
CA SER A 192 -8.61 20.45 19.00
C SER A 192 -7.58 20.57 17.87
#